data_AF-A0A5J5AI39-F1
#
_entry.id   AF-A0A5J5AI39-F1
#
_cell.length_a   1.000
_cell.length_b   1.000
_cell.length_c   1.000
_cell.angle_alpha   90.00
_cell.angle_beta   90.00
_cell.angle_gamma   90.00
#
_symmetry.space_group_name_H-M   'P 1'
#
loop_
_entity.id
_entity.type
_entity.pdbx_description
1 polymer ?
#
loop_
_entity_poly.entity_id
_entity_poly.type
_entity_poly.pdbx_seq_one_letter_code
_entity_poly.pdbx_strand_id
1 'polypeptide(L)'
;MATELEELLGFLSSPSPPVKKAAVDIVRGLTGSEDGLQSLANYSDIALPSLSGLLVEKKEVSEPAVEALINLSQNSDLAAKMVAMGMVKTIMDILYKQESGITRLLVMLLVNLTQLDAGIDSLLQTGDEKMHGLYVMKLVRSFCTSSSDKNGALFEHVGSILVNISKREAGRKLLLDPKRGLLKQIIRQFDSTSPLRKKGVSGTIRNCCFEAENQIQNLLLISEFLWPALLLPCCWQQGDFHFIFVFPSFWG
;
A
#
# COMPACT_ATOMS: atom_id res chain seq x y z
N MET A 1 6.86 29.45 25.27
CA MET A 1 7.01 29.93 23.88
C MET A 1 6.88 28.72 22.99
N ALA A 2 6.20 28.84 21.86
CA ALA A 2 6.20 27.78 20.86
C ALA A 2 7.62 27.63 20.31
N THR A 3 8.05 26.41 20.05
CA THR A 3 9.31 26.16 19.34
C THR A 3 9.16 26.52 17.86
N GLU A 4 10.27 26.77 17.16
CA GLU A 4 10.25 27.06 15.71
C GLU A 4 9.48 25.98 14.92
N LEU A 5 9.60 24.71 15.34
CA LEU A 5 8.91 23.59 14.71
C LEU A 5 7.40 23.61 15.00
N GLU A 6 6.97 23.96 16.21
CA GLU A 6 5.54 24.12 16.53
C GLU A 6 4.91 25.27 15.74
N GLU A 7 5.62 26.38 15.57
CA GLU A 7 5.17 27.50 14.72
C GLU A 7 5.05 27.06 13.25
N LEU A 8 6.05 26.34 12.74
CA LEU A 8 6.03 25.76 11.39
C LEU A 8 4.82 24.84 11.19
N LEU A 9 4.55 23.93 12.13
CA LEU A 9 3.40 23.04 12.06
C LEU A 9 2.08 23.82 12.15
N GLY A 10 2.04 24.90 12.92
CA GLY A 10 0.90 25.83 12.96
C GLY A 10 0.57 26.44 11.61
N PHE A 11 1.59 26.75 10.79
CA PHE A 11 1.40 27.31 9.45
C PHE A 11 0.77 26.33 8.44
N LEU A 12 0.77 25.02 8.70
CA LEU A 12 0.06 24.04 7.87
C LEU A 12 -1.46 24.28 7.89
N SER A 13 -1.98 24.86 8.97
CA SER A 13 -3.40 25.23 9.10
C SER A 13 -3.71 26.67 8.64
N SER A 14 -2.73 27.37 8.05
CA SER A 14 -2.91 28.76 7.61
C SER A 14 -4.02 28.89 6.56
N PRO A 15 -4.89 29.93 6.65
CA PRO A 15 -5.86 30.21 5.61
C PRO A 15 -5.22 30.70 4.31
N SER A 16 -3.96 31.13 4.35
CA SER A 16 -3.22 31.61 3.19
C SER A 16 -2.59 30.44 2.42
N PRO A 17 -3.03 30.15 1.18
CA PRO A 17 -2.48 29.04 0.40
C PRO A 17 -0.96 29.13 0.16
N PRO A 18 -0.36 30.31 -0.12
CA PRO A 18 1.09 30.44 -0.22
C PRO A 18 1.83 30.05 1.07
N VAL A 19 1.29 30.41 2.24
CA VAL A 19 1.89 30.09 3.53
C VAL A 19 1.79 28.59 3.80
N LYS A 20 0.62 28.00 3.58
CA LYS A 20 0.39 26.55 3.71
C LYS A 20 1.34 25.76 2.81
N LYS A 21 1.50 26.19 1.55
CA LYS A 21 2.44 25.57 0.59
C LYS A 21 3.89 25.66 1.09
N ALA A 22 4.35 26.85 1.47
CA ALA A 22 5.71 27.03 1.97
C ALA A 22 5.98 26.18 3.22
N ALA A 23 5.02 26.12 4.14
CA ALA A 23 5.13 25.32 5.36
C ALA A 23 5.25 23.82 5.05
N VAL A 24 4.39 23.28 4.18
CA VAL A 24 4.46 21.85 3.83
C VAL A 24 5.72 21.50 3.03
N ASP A 25 6.22 22.40 2.18
CA ASP A 25 7.49 22.22 1.46
C ASP A 25 8.68 22.15 2.43
N ILE A 26 8.69 22.98 3.48
CA ILE A 26 9.71 22.92 4.54
C ILE A 26 9.60 21.62 5.32
N VAL A 27 8.39 21.23 5.76
CA VAL A 27 8.17 19.97 6.49
C VAL A 27 8.61 18.76 5.68
N ARG A 28 8.26 18.72 4.38
CA ARG A 28 8.75 17.70 3.45
C ARG A 28 10.28 17.69 3.41
N GLY A 29 10.92 18.86 3.31
CA GLY A 29 12.38 18.97 3.33
C GLY A 29 13.02 18.39 4.59
N LEU A 30 12.41 18.60 5.76
CA LEU A 30 12.87 18.02 7.04
C LEU A 30 12.80 16.49 7.04
N THR A 31 11.83 15.88 6.34
CA THR A 31 11.77 14.41 6.26
C THR A 31 12.89 13.78 5.42
N GLY A 32 13.74 14.59 4.77
CA GLY A 32 14.90 14.14 4.01
C GLY A 32 16.16 13.86 4.84
N SER A 33 16.16 14.15 6.14
CA SER A 33 17.28 13.88 7.05
C SER A 33 16.82 13.16 8.31
N GLU A 34 17.73 12.41 8.94
CA GLU A 34 17.45 11.68 10.19
C GLU A 34 17.07 12.64 11.33
N ASP A 35 17.81 13.75 11.47
CA ASP A 35 17.54 14.77 12.49
C ASP A 35 16.16 15.41 12.32
N GLY A 36 15.76 15.67 11.07
CA GLY A 36 14.45 16.25 10.77
C GLY A 36 13.32 15.25 10.99
N LEU A 37 13.52 13.97 10.63
CA LEU A 37 12.58 12.89 10.96
C LEU A 37 12.40 12.74 12.47
N GLN A 38 13.49 12.71 13.24
CA GLN A 38 13.45 12.60 14.69
C GLN A 38 12.75 13.81 15.32
N SER A 39 13.03 15.01 14.81
CA SER A 39 12.37 16.23 15.27
C SER A 39 10.85 16.16 15.03
N LEU A 40 10.43 15.78 13.81
CA LEU A 40 9.00 15.61 13.50
C LEU A 40 8.35 14.48 14.28
N ALA A 41 9.07 13.40 14.60
CA ALA A 41 8.58 12.29 15.40
C ALA A 41 8.22 12.74 16.83
N ASN A 42 9.04 13.61 17.43
CA ASN A 42 8.79 14.19 18.75
C ASN A 42 7.51 15.05 18.80
N TYR A 43 7.10 15.62 17.66
CA TYR A 43 5.86 16.40 17.51
C TYR A 43 4.78 15.65 16.70
N SER A 44 4.85 14.32 16.65
CA SER A 44 3.97 13.50 15.81
C SER A 44 2.48 13.69 16.08
N ASP A 45 2.10 14.01 17.31
CA ASP A 45 0.69 14.24 17.70
C ASP A 45 0.10 15.51 17.06
N ILE A 46 0.95 16.44 16.60
CA ILE A 46 0.55 17.65 15.85
C ILE A 46 0.85 17.46 14.37
N ALA A 47 2.04 16.95 14.03
CA ALA A 47 2.50 16.83 12.66
C ALA A 47 1.62 15.88 11.83
N LEU A 48 1.27 14.71 12.36
CA LEU A 48 0.51 13.69 11.61
C LEU A 48 -0.92 14.15 11.30
N PRO A 49 -1.73 14.66 12.26
CA PRO A 49 -3.04 15.21 11.95
C PRO A 49 -2.99 16.39 10.99
N SER A 50 -2.01 17.28 11.16
CA SER A 50 -1.84 18.46 10.30
C SER A 50 -1.57 18.05 8.84
N LEU A 51 -0.61 17.15 8.62
CA LEU A 51 -0.31 16.61 7.30
C LEU A 51 -1.48 15.80 6.72
N SER A 52 -2.20 15.03 7.54
CA SER A 52 -3.39 14.29 7.11
C SER A 52 -4.50 15.21 6.61
N GLY A 53 -4.67 16.38 7.23
CA GLY A 53 -5.68 17.37 6.81
C GLY A 53 -5.38 17.98 5.44
N LEU A 54 -4.10 18.01 5.05
CA LEU A 54 -3.67 18.56 3.76
C LEU A 54 -3.92 17.62 2.57
N LEU A 55 -4.29 16.36 2.80
CA LEU A 55 -4.45 15.38 1.73
C LEU A 55 -5.63 15.64 0.79
N VAL A 56 -6.59 16.46 1.23
CA VAL A 56 -7.77 16.88 0.44
C VAL A 56 -7.57 18.24 -0.25
N GLU A 57 -6.43 18.89 -0.04
CA GLU A 57 -6.09 20.16 -0.68
C GLU A 57 -5.70 19.96 -2.15
N LYS A 58 -5.43 21.08 -2.84
CA LYS A 58 -4.91 21.05 -4.22
C LYS A 58 -3.58 20.29 -4.28
N LYS A 59 -3.26 19.79 -5.48
CA LYS A 59 -2.08 18.94 -5.72
C LYS A 59 -0.79 19.58 -5.19
N GLU A 60 -0.65 20.89 -5.34
CA GLU A 60 0.57 21.63 -4.94
C GLU A 60 0.83 21.61 -3.43
N VAL A 61 -0.16 21.26 -2.61
CA VAL A 61 -0.06 21.16 -1.15
C VAL A 61 -0.17 19.70 -0.71
N SER A 62 -1.07 18.94 -1.31
CA SER A 62 -1.29 17.54 -0.94
C SER A 62 -0.13 16.63 -1.35
N GLU A 63 0.52 16.88 -2.50
CA GLU A 63 1.68 16.11 -2.95
C GLU A 63 2.85 16.14 -1.95
N PRO A 64 3.39 17.31 -1.55
CA PRO A 64 4.45 17.37 -0.55
C PRO A 64 4.01 16.83 0.82
N ALA A 65 2.71 16.96 1.17
CA ALA A 65 2.17 16.39 2.41
C ALA A 65 2.21 14.85 2.41
N VAL A 66 1.78 14.20 1.33
CA VAL A 66 1.85 12.72 1.23
C VAL A 66 3.29 12.26 1.22
N GLU A 67 4.19 12.95 0.52
CA GLU A 67 5.62 12.59 0.51
C GLU A 67 6.23 12.64 1.91
N ALA A 68 5.92 13.68 2.70
CA ALA A 68 6.33 13.75 4.10
C ALA A 68 5.78 12.57 4.91
N LEU A 69 4.50 12.21 4.74
CA LEU A 69 3.88 11.06 5.41
C LEU A 69 4.50 9.72 4.98
N ILE A 70 4.88 9.55 3.71
CA ILE A 70 5.58 8.34 3.22
C ILE A 70 6.92 8.20 3.95
N ASN A 71 7.68 9.28 4.05
CA ASN A 71 8.98 9.26 4.74
C ASN A 71 8.83 8.99 6.24
N LEU A 72 7.89 9.68 6.91
CA LEU A 72 7.60 9.46 8.33
C LEU A 72 7.12 8.04 8.62
N SER A 73 6.30 7.45 7.75
CA SER A 73 5.77 6.09 7.92
C SER A 73 6.81 4.97 7.68
N GLN A 74 8.04 5.30 7.31
CA GLN A 74 9.15 4.33 7.39
C GLN A 74 9.49 3.99 8.85
N ASN A 75 9.21 4.89 9.78
CA ASN A 75 9.24 4.59 11.21
C ASN A 75 7.96 3.85 11.61
N SER A 76 8.12 2.64 12.16
CA SER A 76 7.01 1.75 12.53
C SER A 76 6.07 2.36 13.58
N ASP A 77 6.58 3.13 14.54
CA ASP A 77 5.77 3.74 15.60
C ASP A 77 4.91 4.88 15.03
N LEU A 78 5.47 5.67 14.12
CA LEU A 78 4.72 6.72 13.41
C LEU A 78 3.68 6.12 12.47
N ALA A 79 4.01 5.05 11.74
CA ALA A 79 3.03 4.32 10.94
C ALA A 79 1.90 3.75 11.81
N ALA A 80 2.20 3.22 13.00
CA ALA A 80 1.19 2.74 13.94
C ALA A 80 0.27 3.86 14.41
N LYS A 81 0.83 5.04 14.75
CA LYS A 81 0.03 6.25 15.06
C LYS A 81 -0.87 6.65 13.89
N MET A 82 -0.36 6.66 12.66
CA MET A 82 -1.16 6.96 11.45
C MET A 82 -2.32 5.97 11.27
N VAL A 83 -2.09 4.67 11.48
CA VAL A 83 -3.17 3.67 11.44
C VAL A 83 -4.19 3.93 12.53
N ALA A 84 -3.76 4.19 13.77
CA ALA A 84 -4.64 4.43 14.91
C ALA A 84 -5.54 5.67 14.73
N MET A 85 -5.05 6.72 14.07
CA MET A 85 -5.85 7.90 13.72
C MET A 85 -6.74 7.72 12.48
N GLY A 86 -6.79 6.53 11.88
CA GLY A 86 -7.68 6.21 10.76
C GLY A 86 -7.16 6.55 9.37
N MET A 87 -5.85 6.73 9.19
CA MET A 87 -5.24 7.14 7.91
C MET A 87 -5.59 6.20 6.75
N VAL A 88 -5.70 4.89 6.98
CA VAL A 88 -6.08 3.91 5.92
C VAL A 88 -7.44 4.26 5.33
N LYS A 89 -8.44 4.57 6.17
CA LYS A 89 -9.77 5.00 5.72
C LYS A 89 -9.70 6.30 4.94
N THR A 90 -8.96 7.30 5.45
CA THR A 90 -8.75 8.59 4.78
C THR A 90 -8.18 8.42 3.39
N ILE A 91 -7.13 7.61 3.24
CA ILE A 91 -6.50 7.34 1.94
C ILE A 91 -7.51 6.67 0.99
N MET A 92 -8.22 5.64 1.46
CA MET A 92 -9.21 4.92 0.65
C MET A 92 -10.38 5.81 0.22
N ASP A 93 -10.79 6.76 1.06
CA ASP A 93 -11.79 7.75 0.70
C ASP A 93 -11.28 8.71 -0.38
N ILE A 94 -10.06 9.22 -0.26
CA ILE A 94 -9.48 10.13 -1.26
C ILE A 94 -9.29 9.44 -2.62
N LEU A 95 -8.76 8.21 -2.61
CA LEU A 95 -8.51 7.43 -3.84
C LEU A 95 -9.77 7.21 -4.70
N TYR A 96 -10.95 7.15 -4.07
CA TYR A 96 -12.19 6.72 -4.74
C TYR A 96 -13.36 7.71 -4.67
N LYS A 97 -13.21 8.85 -3.98
CA LYS A 97 -14.22 9.94 -3.98
C LYS A 97 -13.84 11.09 -4.90
N GLN A 98 -12.55 11.30 -5.18
CA GLN A 98 -12.09 12.42 -5.97
C GLN A 98 -10.93 11.98 -6.87
N GLU A 99 -10.91 12.50 -8.11
CA GLU A 99 -9.75 12.32 -8.98
C GLU A 99 -8.58 13.12 -8.40
N SER A 100 -7.56 12.42 -7.92
CA SER A 100 -6.43 13.03 -7.21
C SER A 100 -5.13 12.80 -7.97
N GLY A 101 -4.38 13.88 -8.22
CA GLY A 101 -3.07 13.84 -8.87
C GLY A 101 -1.96 13.21 -8.02
N ILE A 102 -2.32 12.70 -6.83
CA ILE A 102 -1.44 12.10 -5.81
C ILE A 102 -1.70 10.60 -5.62
N THR A 103 -2.52 9.99 -6.48
CA THR A 103 -2.93 8.58 -6.38
C THR A 103 -1.76 7.62 -6.12
N ARG A 104 -0.66 7.75 -6.89
CA ARG A 104 0.51 6.89 -6.73
C ARG A 104 1.13 6.99 -5.33
N LEU A 105 1.25 8.21 -4.81
CA LEU A 105 1.82 8.47 -3.48
C LEU A 105 0.93 7.92 -2.37
N LEU A 106 -0.39 8.05 -2.51
CA LEU A 106 -1.35 7.47 -1.58
C LEU A 106 -1.24 5.93 -1.52
N VAL A 107 -1.07 5.27 -2.67
CA VAL A 107 -0.82 3.82 -2.72
C VAL A 107 0.52 3.47 -2.06
N MET A 108 1.58 4.26 -2.28
CA MET A 108 2.87 4.06 -1.61
C MET A 108 2.77 4.21 -0.09
N LEU A 109 2.02 5.19 0.41
CA LEU A 109 1.75 5.34 1.84
C LEU A 109 1.01 4.11 2.39
N LEU A 110 -0.01 3.60 1.68
CA LEU A 110 -0.67 2.34 2.07
C LEU A 110 0.28 1.14 2.11
N VAL A 111 1.32 1.08 1.26
CA VAL A 111 2.33 0.02 1.36
C VAL A 111 3.01 0.04 2.72
N ASN A 112 3.41 1.21 3.23
CA ASN A 112 4.03 1.34 4.55
C ASN A 112 3.06 0.99 5.68
N LEU A 113 1.84 1.53 5.64
CA LEU A 113 0.84 1.26 6.68
C LEU A 113 0.44 -0.23 6.76
N THR A 114 0.40 -0.92 5.62
CA THR A 114 0.09 -2.36 5.55
C THR A 114 1.26 -3.26 5.90
N GLN A 115 2.43 -2.74 6.25
CA GLN A 115 3.46 -3.55 6.90
C GLN A 115 3.07 -3.93 8.34
N LEU A 116 2.16 -3.15 8.95
CA LEU A 116 1.63 -3.40 10.29
C LEU A 116 0.36 -4.24 10.23
N ASP A 117 0.23 -5.18 11.18
CA ASP A 117 -0.97 -6.00 11.32
C ASP A 117 -2.23 -5.16 11.50
N ALA A 118 -2.18 -4.10 12.31
CA ALA A 118 -3.29 -3.17 12.50
C ALA A 118 -3.68 -2.45 11.19
N GLY A 119 -2.70 -2.13 10.34
CA GLY A 119 -2.95 -1.53 9.03
C GLY A 119 -3.58 -2.52 8.05
N ILE A 120 -3.16 -3.78 8.09
CA ILE A 120 -3.80 -4.87 7.35
C ILE A 120 -5.25 -5.05 7.81
N ASP A 121 -5.49 -5.14 9.13
CA ASP A 121 -6.83 -5.32 9.68
C ASP A 121 -7.76 -4.14 9.34
N SER A 122 -7.23 -2.91 9.36
CA SER A 122 -7.95 -1.72 8.91
C SER A 122 -8.28 -1.76 7.42
N LEU A 123 -7.39 -2.29 6.57
CA LEU A 123 -7.63 -2.41 5.13
C LEU A 123 -8.59 -3.57 4.79
N LEU A 124 -8.52 -4.67 5.53
CA LEU A 124 -9.45 -5.79 5.43
C LEU A 124 -10.83 -5.46 5.99
N GLN A 125 -10.93 -4.41 6.81
CA GLN A 125 -12.17 -3.99 7.47
C GLN A 125 -12.73 -5.14 8.33
N THR A 126 -11.86 -5.81 9.09
CA THR A 126 -12.18 -7.02 9.87
C THR A 126 -13.27 -6.78 10.94
N GLY A 127 -13.43 -5.53 11.40
CA GLY A 127 -14.46 -5.16 12.38
C GLY A 127 -15.84 -4.80 11.82
N ASP A 128 -16.03 -4.79 10.50
CA ASP A 128 -17.30 -4.44 9.85
C ASP A 128 -17.68 -5.52 8.82
N GLU A 129 -18.54 -6.46 9.22
CA GLU A 129 -18.95 -7.59 8.37
C GLU A 129 -19.56 -7.15 7.04
N LYS A 130 -20.27 -6.01 7.01
CA LYS A 130 -20.92 -5.52 5.77
C LYS A 130 -19.89 -4.99 4.78
N MET A 131 -18.82 -4.41 5.31
CA MET A 131 -17.77 -3.78 4.50
C MET A 131 -16.53 -4.65 4.33
N HIS A 132 -16.53 -5.87 4.89
CA HIS A 132 -15.37 -6.75 4.94
C HIS A 132 -14.75 -6.99 3.55
N GLY A 133 -13.49 -6.55 3.41
CA GLY A 133 -12.69 -6.66 2.21
C GLY A 133 -13.05 -5.69 1.08
N LEU A 134 -13.98 -4.74 1.28
CA LEU A 134 -14.39 -3.81 0.22
C LEU A 134 -13.22 -2.98 -0.30
N TYR A 135 -12.36 -2.48 0.58
CA TYR A 135 -11.17 -1.73 0.19
C TYR A 135 -10.20 -2.56 -0.65
N VAL A 136 -9.94 -3.81 -0.25
CA VAL A 136 -9.10 -4.73 -1.04
C VAL A 136 -9.71 -4.98 -2.42
N MET A 137 -11.03 -5.21 -2.51
CA MET A 137 -11.71 -5.41 -3.79
C MET A 137 -11.57 -4.19 -4.72
N LYS A 138 -11.70 -2.97 -4.18
CA LYS A 138 -11.47 -1.74 -4.94
C LYS A 138 -10.03 -1.63 -5.45
N LEU A 139 -9.04 -1.90 -4.58
CA LEU A 139 -7.63 -1.88 -4.95
C LEU A 139 -7.29 -2.92 -6.02
N VAL A 140 -7.80 -4.15 -5.89
CA VAL A 140 -7.61 -5.20 -6.91
C VAL A 140 -8.22 -4.78 -8.24
N ARG A 141 -9.42 -4.20 -8.24
CA ARG A 141 -10.03 -3.70 -9.48
C ARG A 141 -9.18 -2.61 -10.13
N SER A 142 -8.69 -1.63 -9.36
CA SER A 142 -7.81 -0.57 -9.88
C SER A 142 -6.48 -1.12 -10.37
N PHE A 143 -5.90 -2.08 -9.65
CA PHE A 143 -4.70 -2.80 -10.06
C PHE A 143 -4.93 -3.46 -11.42
N CYS A 144 -5.98 -4.27 -11.57
CA CYS A 144 -6.22 -5.02 -12.80
C CYS A 144 -6.66 -4.15 -14.00
N THR A 145 -7.34 -3.02 -13.76
CA THR A 145 -7.78 -2.13 -14.86
C THR A 145 -6.63 -1.28 -15.38
N SER A 146 -5.74 -0.82 -14.50
CA SER A 146 -4.67 0.10 -14.89
C SER A 146 -3.58 -0.56 -15.75
N SER A 147 -3.41 -1.90 -15.72
CA SER A 147 -2.38 -2.58 -16.53
C SER A 147 -2.54 -2.42 -18.05
N SER A 148 -3.73 -2.09 -18.54
CA SER A 148 -4.02 -1.87 -19.96
C SER A 148 -3.99 -0.40 -20.39
N ASP A 149 -3.93 0.54 -19.44
CA ASP A 149 -4.06 1.98 -19.69
C ASP A 149 -2.74 2.73 -19.48
N LYS A 150 -2.64 3.97 -19.98
CA LYS A 150 -1.52 4.90 -19.73
C LYS A 150 -1.29 5.18 -18.23
N ASN A 151 -2.26 4.84 -17.38
CA ASN A 151 -2.25 5.01 -15.93
C ASN A 151 -1.73 3.77 -15.16
N GLY A 152 -1.18 2.76 -15.85
CA GLY A 152 -0.66 1.53 -15.25
C GLY A 152 0.31 1.71 -14.09
N ALA A 153 1.11 2.78 -14.15
CA ALA A 153 2.08 3.18 -13.14
C ALA A 153 1.46 3.59 -11.80
N LEU A 154 0.21 4.06 -11.77
CA LEU A 154 -0.39 4.63 -10.55
C LEU A 154 -0.68 3.59 -9.47
N PHE A 155 -1.00 2.36 -9.87
CA PHE A 155 -1.41 1.28 -8.96
C PHE A 155 -0.41 0.12 -8.89
N GLU A 156 0.79 0.22 -9.49
CA GLU A 156 1.75 -0.91 -9.48
C GLU A 156 2.13 -1.35 -8.07
N HIS A 157 2.22 -0.40 -7.14
CA HIS A 157 2.53 -0.64 -5.73
C HIS A 157 1.42 -1.41 -4.97
N VAL A 158 0.21 -1.54 -5.54
CA VAL A 158 -0.82 -2.44 -4.97
C VAL A 158 -0.32 -3.88 -4.91
N GLY A 159 0.59 -4.29 -5.81
CA GLY A 159 1.25 -5.60 -5.73
C GLY A 159 1.92 -5.83 -4.37
N SER A 160 2.60 -4.83 -3.81
CA SER A 160 3.21 -4.92 -2.48
C SER A 160 2.18 -4.98 -1.35
N ILE A 161 1.05 -4.26 -1.49
CA ILE A 161 -0.07 -4.32 -0.54
C ILE A 161 -0.66 -5.74 -0.51
N LEU A 162 -0.85 -6.36 -1.68
CA LEU A 162 -1.36 -7.74 -1.79
C LEU A 162 -0.42 -8.76 -1.13
N VAL A 163 0.89 -8.58 -1.28
CA VAL A 163 1.90 -9.38 -0.57
C VAL A 163 1.79 -9.19 0.94
N ASN A 164 1.61 -7.96 1.42
CA ASN A 164 1.48 -7.68 2.84
C ASN A 164 0.22 -8.32 3.44
N ILE A 165 -0.96 -8.11 2.86
CA ILE A 165 -2.21 -8.66 3.40
C ILE A 165 -2.21 -10.19 3.37
N SER A 166 -1.58 -10.83 2.37
CA SER A 166 -1.53 -12.29 2.24
C SER A 166 -0.61 -12.97 3.26
N LYS A 167 0.21 -12.22 4.01
CA LYS A 167 0.94 -12.75 5.17
C LYS A 167 -0.01 -13.17 6.29
N ARG A 168 -1.18 -12.52 6.39
CA ARG A 168 -2.21 -12.79 7.41
C ARG A 168 -3.22 -13.80 6.89
N GLU A 169 -3.67 -14.71 7.76
CA GLU A 169 -4.67 -15.73 7.41
C GLU A 169 -5.99 -15.11 6.92
N ALA A 170 -6.47 -14.06 7.58
CA ALA A 170 -7.67 -13.32 7.17
C ALA A 170 -7.54 -12.77 5.74
N GLY A 171 -6.37 -12.25 5.38
CA GLY A 171 -6.09 -11.78 4.02
C GLY A 171 -6.07 -12.92 3.00
N ARG A 172 -5.46 -14.06 3.33
CA ARG A 172 -5.49 -15.25 2.45
C ARG A 172 -6.90 -15.76 2.21
N LYS A 173 -7.71 -15.89 3.28
CA LYS A 173 -9.12 -16.29 3.17
C LYS A 173 -9.91 -15.37 2.25
N LEU A 174 -9.72 -14.05 2.38
CA LEU A 174 -10.35 -13.06 1.50
C LEU A 174 -9.94 -13.23 0.03
N LEU A 175 -8.63 -13.43 -0.23
CA LEU A 175 -8.09 -13.55 -1.59
C LEU A 175 -8.48 -14.86 -2.27
N LEU A 176 -8.54 -15.95 -1.51
CA LEU A 176 -8.88 -17.30 -1.97
C LEU A 176 -10.38 -17.55 -2.09
N ASP A 177 -11.23 -16.65 -1.61
CA ASP A 177 -12.69 -16.79 -1.71
C ASP A 177 -13.14 -16.88 -3.19
N PRO A 178 -13.64 -18.06 -3.64
CA PRO A 178 -14.02 -18.27 -5.03
C PRO A 178 -15.19 -17.39 -5.45
N LYS A 179 -16.05 -16.96 -4.51
CA LYS A 179 -17.19 -16.07 -4.80
C LYS A 179 -16.73 -14.67 -5.19
N ARG A 180 -15.58 -14.22 -4.65
CA ARG A 180 -15.00 -12.92 -4.97
C ARG A 180 -14.05 -12.97 -6.18
N GLY A 181 -13.42 -14.12 -6.41
CA GLY A 181 -12.56 -14.34 -7.59
C GLY A 181 -11.35 -13.40 -7.65
N LEU A 182 -10.86 -12.90 -6.51
CA LEU A 182 -9.80 -11.90 -6.46
C LEU A 182 -8.46 -12.47 -6.90
N LEU A 183 -8.08 -13.64 -6.39
CA LEU A 183 -6.82 -14.28 -6.78
C LEU A 183 -6.76 -14.55 -8.28
N LYS A 184 -7.87 -14.98 -8.91
CA LYS A 184 -7.97 -15.15 -10.37
C LYS A 184 -7.69 -13.85 -11.13
N GLN A 185 -8.19 -12.71 -10.65
CA GLN A 185 -7.92 -11.40 -11.26
C GLN A 185 -6.46 -10.97 -11.08
N ILE A 186 -5.90 -11.20 -9.90
CA ILE A 186 -4.51 -10.87 -9.56
C ILE A 186 -3.52 -11.69 -10.40
N ILE A 187 -3.73 -13.00 -10.55
CA ILE A 187 -2.80 -13.89 -11.29
C ILE A 187 -2.65 -13.44 -12.75
N ARG A 188 -3.72 -12.97 -13.40
CA ARG A 188 -3.66 -12.47 -14.78
C ARG A 188 -2.72 -11.28 -14.97
N GLN A 189 -2.36 -10.60 -13.89
CA GLN A 189 -1.40 -9.49 -13.91
C GLN A 189 0.06 -9.98 -14.04
N PHE A 190 0.30 -11.29 -14.04
CA PHE A 190 1.61 -11.86 -14.31
C PHE A 190 2.12 -11.56 -15.74
N ASP A 191 1.20 -11.33 -16.68
CA ASP A 191 1.52 -10.98 -18.07
C ASP A 191 1.89 -9.50 -18.27
N SER A 192 1.71 -8.66 -17.24
CA SER A 192 2.06 -7.23 -17.27
C SER A 192 3.55 -7.00 -17.57
N THR A 193 3.91 -5.95 -18.29
CA THR A 193 5.33 -5.58 -18.52
C THR A 193 6.02 -5.07 -17.25
N SER A 194 5.27 -4.56 -16.27
CA SER A 194 5.80 -4.05 -15.00
C SER A 194 6.40 -5.14 -14.11
N PRO A 195 7.72 -5.10 -13.81
CA PRO A 195 8.35 -6.08 -12.92
C PRO A 195 7.80 -6.01 -11.49
N LEU A 196 7.41 -4.81 -11.03
CA LEU A 196 6.86 -4.62 -9.69
C LEU A 196 5.53 -5.36 -9.53
N ARG A 197 4.67 -5.33 -10.55
CA ARG A 197 3.42 -6.09 -10.58
C ARG A 197 3.68 -7.58 -10.54
N LYS A 198 4.56 -8.09 -11.40
CA LYS A 198 4.93 -9.52 -11.41
C LYS A 198 5.42 -9.98 -10.05
N LYS A 199 6.32 -9.22 -9.42
CA LYS A 199 6.83 -9.51 -8.07
C LYS A 199 5.70 -9.55 -7.03
N GLY A 200 4.78 -8.59 -7.08
CA GLY A 200 3.61 -8.55 -6.20
C GLY A 200 2.67 -9.76 -6.39
N VAL A 201 2.40 -10.12 -7.64
CA VAL A 201 1.60 -11.31 -7.99
C VAL A 201 2.26 -12.58 -7.48
N SER A 202 3.54 -12.81 -7.80
CA SER A 202 4.27 -14.01 -7.36
C SER A 202 4.34 -14.11 -5.83
N GLY A 203 4.60 -13.00 -5.13
CA GLY A 203 4.63 -12.98 -3.67
C GLY A 203 3.26 -13.28 -3.07
N THR A 204 2.18 -12.76 -3.67
CA THR A 204 0.80 -13.02 -3.21
C THR A 204 0.42 -14.48 -3.42
N ILE A 205 0.73 -15.06 -4.58
CA ILE A 205 0.51 -16.48 -4.88
C ILE A 205 1.26 -17.34 -3.86
N ARG A 206 2.57 -17.09 -3.68
CA ARG A 206 3.41 -17.81 -2.71
C ARG A 206 2.79 -17.81 -1.32
N ASN A 207 2.33 -16.65 -0.86
CA ASN A 207 1.71 -16.53 0.45
C ASN A 207 0.36 -17.26 0.53
N CYS A 208 -0.46 -17.22 -0.52
CA CYS A 208 -1.73 -17.95 -0.55
C CYS A 208 -1.54 -19.47 -0.55
N CYS A 209 -0.43 -19.98 -1.09
CA CYS A 209 -0.11 -21.41 -1.06
C CYS A 209 0.13 -21.98 0.34
N PHE A 210 0.31 -21.16 1.39
CA PHE A 210 0.32 -21.66 2.77
C PHE A 210 -1.04 -22.26 3.18
N GLU A 211 -2.14 -21.92 2.51
CA GLU A 211 -3.47 -22.53 2.72
C GLU A 211 -3.76 -23.68 1.75
N ALA A 212 -2.75 -24.15 0.99
CA ALA A 212 -2.99 -25.06 -0.13
C ALA A 212 -3.70 -26.35 0.28
N GLU A 213 -3.38 -26.94 1.43
CA GLU A 213 -4.03 -28.16 1.92
C GLU A 213 -5.53 -27.93 2.17
N ASN A 214 -5.89 -26.80 2.78
CA ASN A 214 -7.27 -26.45 3.10
C ASN A 214 -8.07 -25.94 1.90
N GLN A 215 -7.38 -25.41 0.88
CA GLN A 215 -7.97 -24.66 -0.23
C GLN A 215 -7.62 -25.24 -1.60
N ILE A 216 -7.18 -26.50 -1.67
CA ILE A 216 -6.71 -27.14 -2.91
C ILE A 216 -7.77 -27.09 -4.01
N GLN A 217 -9.04 -27.30 -3.67
CA GLN A 217 -10.15 -27.22 -4.62
C GLN A 217 -10.24 -25.83 -5.26
N ASN A 218 -10.12 -24.76 -4.47
CA ASN A 218 -10.16 -23.39 -4.96
C ASN A 218 -8.94 -23.05 -5.83
N LEU A 219 -7.76 -23.56 -5.48
CA LEU A 219 -6.54 -23.41 -6.29
C LEU A 219 -6.65 -24.16 -7.63
N LEU A 220 -7.25 -25.36 -7.64
CA LEU A 220 -7.49 -26.13 -8.87
C LEU A 220 -8.47 -25.42 -9.81
N LEU A 221 -9.46 -24.69 -9.30
CA LEU A 221 -10.39 -23.90 -10.12
C LEU A 221 -9.71 -22.76 -10.90
N ILE A 222 -8.54 -22.32 -10.47
CA ILE A 222 -7.75 -21.25 -11.12
C ILE A 222 -6.45 -21.77 -11.74
N SER A 223 -6.29 -23.10 -11.79
CA SER A 223 -5.10 -23.80 -12.28
C SER A 223 -4.66 -23.35 -13.68
N GLU A 224 -5.62 -23.09 -14.57
CA GLU A 224 -5.39 -22.59 -15.93
C GLU A 224 -4.58 -21.28 -15.97
N PHE A 225 -4.66 -20.44 -14.93
CA PHE A 225 -3.85 -19.21 -14.78
C PHE A 225 -2.68 -19.40 -13.82
N LEU A 226 -2.87 -20.22 -12.79
CA LEU A 226 -1.88 -20.44 -11.74
C LEU A 226 -0.64 -21.15 -12.27
N TRP A 227 -0.80 -22.20 -13.09
CA TRP A 227 0.34 -22.94 -13.62
C TRP A 227 1.24 -22.10 -14.52
N PRO A 228 0.72 -21.35 -15.51
CA PRO A 228 1.57 -20.44 -16.28
C PRO A 228 2.33 -19.45 -15.41
N ALA A 229 1.68 -18.83 -14.42
CA ALA A 229 2.32 -17.87 -13.54
C ALA A 229 3.44 -18.47 -12.66
N LEU A 230 3.35 -19.76 -12.32
CA LEU A 230 4.37 -20.48 -11.56
C LEU A 230 5.48 -21.06 -12.44
N LEU A 231 5.15 -21.58 -13.63
CA LEU A 231 6.06 -22.35 -14.48
C LEU A 231 6.79 -21.49 -15.51
N LEU A 232 6.13 -20.50 -16.13
CA LEU A 232 6.77 -19.66 -17.15
C LEU A 232 8.05 -18.98 -16.65
N PRO A 233 8.14 -18.45 -15.42
CA PRO A 233 9.37 -17.87 -14.90
C PRO A 233 10.54 -18.86 -14.88
N CYS A 234 10.24 -20.15 -14.69
CA CYS A 234 11.22 -21.22 -14.66
C CYS A 234 11.60 -21.71 -16.07
N CYS A 235 10.71 -21.55 -17.06
CA CYS A 235 10.93 -22.01 -18.43
C CYS A 235 11.83 -21.08 -19.26
N TRP A 236 11.98 -19.81 -18.86
CA TRP A 236 12.77 -18.80 -19.58
C TRP A 236 14.02 -18.36 -18.81
N GLN A 237 15.00 -19.25 -18.62
CA GLN A 237 16.33 -18.83 -18.13
C GLN A 237 17.49 -19.57 -18.80
N GLN A 238 18.02 -18.94 -19.85
CA GLN A 238 19.45 -18.94 -20.18
C GLN A 238 19.90 -17.47 -20.03
N GLY A 239 20.35 -17.08 -18.83
CA GLY A 239 20.87 -15.74 -18.54
C GLY A 239 20.28 -15.09 -17.27
N ASP A 240 21.13 -14.98 -16.25
CA ASP A 240 21.08 -14.09 -15.09
C ASP A 240 20.01 -14.31 -13.99
N PHE A 241 20.45 -15.04 -12.96
CA PHE A 241 19.78 -15.28 -11.70
C PHE A 241 19.88 -14.10 -10.73
N HIS A 242 18.73 -13.59 -10.27
CA HIS A 242 18.54 -13.09 -8.89
C HIS A 242 17.06 -13.16 -8.44
N PHE A 243 16.36 -14.26 -8.75
CA PHE A 243 15.12 -14.63 -8.07
C PHE A 243 15.25 -16.04 -7.51
N ILE A 244 15.73 -16.12 -6.29
CA ILE A 244 15.71 -17.37 -5.54
C ILE A 244 14.31 -17.50 -4.93
N PHE A 245 13.46 -18.32 -5.53
CA PHE A 245 12.47 -19.06 -4.74
C PHE A 245 13.26 -19.98 -3.80
N VAL A 246 13.76 -19.45 -2.69
CA VAL A 246 14.21 -20.29 -1.58
C VAL A 246 12.92 -20.87 -1.00
N PHE A 247 12.56 -22.07 -1.42
CA PHE A 247 11.85 -22.98 -0.55
C PHE A 247 12.82 -23.29 0.59
N PRO A 248 12.53 -22.93 1.86
CA PRO A 248 13.25 -23.54 2.95
C PRO A 248 12.86 -25.01 2.94
N SER A 249 13.80 -25.85 2.54
CA SER A 249 13.78 -27.28 2.79
C SER A 249 13.79 -27.49 4.31
N PHE A 250 12.60 -27.64 4.88
CA PHE A 250 12.38 -28.31 6.16
C PHE A 250 11.30 -29.38 5.93
N TRP A 251 11.74 -30.47 5.32
CA TRP A 251 11.20 -31.80 5.53
C TRP A 251 12.40 -32.65 5.96
N GLY A 252 12.36 -33.11 7.21
CA GLY A 252 13.45 -33.76 7.93
C GLY A 252 13.38 -33.43 9.40
#